data_AF-A0A7C5EUS6-F1
#
_entry.id   AF-A0A7C5EUS6-F1
#
_cell.length_a   1.000
_cell.length_b   1.000
_cell.length_c   1.000
_cell.angle_alpha   90.00
_cell.angle_beta   90.00
_cell.angle_gamma   90.00
#
_symmetry.space_group_name_H-M   'P 1'
#
loop_
_entity.id
_entity.type
_entity.pdbx_description
1 polymer ?
#
loop_
_entity_poly.entity_id
_entity_poly.type
_entity_poly.pdbx_seq_one_letter_code
_entity_poly.pdbx_strand_id
1 'polypeptide(L)'
;MAEQDIAIALTRIKRKSSEYQLYYDYAEGRHRLAFATEKFRNAFGALFREFAANYCRPVITLLADRLVVTGFSVEAGPEETAQVAWDIWMANRMDQRAGEVHLEAITAGDAYVIVWPDASGLPV
;
A
#
# COMPACT_ATOMS: atom_id res chain seq x y z
N MET A 1 -1.72 -22.79 -20.37
CA MET A 1 -2.34 -21.59 -19.75
C MET A 1 -1.53 -21.11 -18.55
N ALA A 2 -1.35 -21.90 -17.49
CA ALA A 2 -0.60 -21.49 -16.29
C ALA A 2 0.83 -20.95 -16.55
N GLU A 3 1.59 -21.57 -17.47
CA GLU A 3 2.95 -21.13 -17.81
C GLU A 3 2.99 -19.74 -18.48
N GLN A 4 1.94 -19.41 -19.25
CA GLN A 4 1.78 -18.10 -19.89
C GLN A 4 1.35 -17.04 -18.88
N ASP A 5 0.50 -17.39 -17.92
CA ASP A 5 0.04 -16.48 -16.85
C ASP A 5 1.21 -16.07 -15.93
N ILE A 6 2.07 -17.01 -15.57
CA ILE A 6 3.29 -16.73 -14.78
C ILE A 6 4.21 -15.77 -15.52
N ALA A 7 4.42 -15.98 -16.82
CA ALA A 7 5.26 -15.09 -17.63
C ALA A 7 4.72 -13.65 -17.68
N ILE A 8 3.39 -13.51 -17.81
CA ILE A 8 2.72 -12.20 -17.77
C ILE A 8 2.89 -11.56 -16.38
N ALA A 9 2.66 -12.30 -15.31
CA ALA A 9 2.79 -11.82 -13.94
C ALA A 9 4.21 -11.32 -13.65
N LEU A 10 5.24 -12.13 -13.97
CA LEU A 10 6.64 -11.76 -13.79
C LEU A 10 7.01 -10.50 -14.58
N THR A 11 6.53 -10.37 -15.81
CA THR A 11 6.78 -9.18 -16.63
C THR A 11 6.18 -7.92 -16.00
N ARG A 12 4.94 -8.02 -15.50
CA ARG A 12 4.24 -6.91 -14.85
C ARG A 12 4.93 -6.50 -13.54
N ILE A 13 5.29 -7.46 -12.70
CA ILE A 13 5.98 -7.21 -11.42
C ILE A 13 7.34 -6.56 -11.66
N LYS A 14 8.14 -7.08 -12.61
CA LYS A 14 9.45 -6.49 -12.93
C LYS A 14 9.35 -5.04 -13.39
N ARG A 15 8.33 -4.71 -14.20
CA ARG A 15 8.09 -3.34 -14.65
C ARG A 15 7.79 -2.38 -13.49
N LYS A 16 7.07 -2.84 -12.47
CA LYS A 16 6.65 -2.03 -11.32
C LYS A 16 7.69 -1.96 -10.20
N SER A 17 8.54 -2.97 -10.06
CA SER A 17 9.51 -3.09 -8.96
C SER A 17 10.40 -1.86 -8.78
N SER A 18 10.86 -1.23 -9.87
CA SER A 18 11.70 -0.03 -9.79
C SER A 18 10.94 1.21 -9.33
N GLU A 19 9.65 1.32 -9.66
CA GLU A 19 8.77 2.39 -9.18
C GLU A 19 8.49 2.21 -7.68
N TYR A 20 8.14 0.99 -7.25
CA TYR A 20 7.92 0.70 -5.83
C TYR A 20 9.15 1.02 -4.98
N GLN A 21 10.35 0.61 -5.43
CA GLN A 21 11.58 0.91 -4.71
C GLN A 21 11.78 2.42 -4.54
N LEU A 22 11.52 3.21 -5.59
CA LEU A 22 11.60 4.66 -5.51
C LEU A 22 10.61 5.23 -4.48
N TYR A 23 9.38 4.73 -4.46
CA TYR A 23 8.37 5.22 -3.52
C TYR A 23 8.71 4.88 -2.07
N TYR A 24 9.16 3.66 -1.80
CA TYR A 24 9.63 3.29 -0.46
C TYR A 24 10.86 4.09 -0.04
N ASP A 25 11.81 4.31 -0.94
CA ASP A 25 12.97 5.16 -0.66
C ASP A 25 12.52 6.56 -0.23
N TYR A 26 11.51 7.13 -0.90
CA TYR A 26 10.99 8.45 -0.54
C TYR A 26 10.23 8.44 0.80
N ALA A 27 9.40 7.41 1.02
CA ALA A 27 8.68 7.21 2.27
C ALA A 27 9.63 7.02 3.46
N GLU A 28 10.81 6.42 3.26
CA GLU A 28 11.84 6.22 4.28
C GLU A 28 12.86 7.36 4.37
N GLY A 29 12.72 8.41 3.55
CA GLY A 29 13.59 9.60 3.60
C GLY A 29 14.88 9.47 2.77
N ARG A 30 15.06 8.37 2.04
CA ARG A 30 16.16 8.18 1.08
C ARG A 30 15.86 8.89 -0.24
N HIS A 31 15.91 10.22 -0.19
CA HIS A 31 15.57 11.05 -1.35
C HIS A 31 16.73 11.13 -2.33
N ARG A 32 16.43 11.16 -3.63
CA ARG A 32 17.43 11.45 -4.65
C ARG A 32 17.85 12.92 -4.54
N LEU A 33 19.14 13.21 -4.47
CA LEU A 33 19.67 14.58 -4.54
C LEU A 33 19.65 15.10 -5.98
N ALA A 34 18.47 15.14 -6.61
CA ALA A 34 18.28 15.38 -8.04
C ALA A 34 18.85 16.73 -8.52
N PHE A 35 18.91 17.73 -7.62
CA PHE A 35 19.41 19.07 -7.91
C PHE A 35 20.85 19.32 -7.42
N ALA A 36 21.48 18.35 -6.74
CA ALA A 36 22.86 18.49 -6.33
C ALA A 36 23.80 18.29 -7.53
N THR A 37 24.72 19.22 -7.75
CA THR A 37 25.82 18.98 -8.70
C THR A 37 26.69 17.81 -8.23
N GLU A 38 27.43 17.19 -9.14
CA GLU A 38 28.34 16.09 -8.79
C GLU A 38 29.37 16.51 -7.73
N LYS A 39 29.95 17.70 -7.90
CA LYS A 39 30.85 18.31 -6.91
C LYS A 39 30.19 18.46 -5.54
N PHE A 40 28.93 18.87 -5.49
CA PHE A 40 28.17 19.02 -4.25
C PHE A 40 27.86 17.67 -3.60
N ARG A 41 27.47 16.65 -4.39
CA ARG A 41 27.25 15.29 -3.87
C ARG A 41 28.53 14.70 -3.28
N ASN A 42 29.67 14.88 -3.95
CA ASN A 42 30.95 14.36 -3.46
C ASN A 42 31.42 15.08 -2.19
N ALA A 43 31.19 16.38 -2.08
CA ALA A 43 31.61 17.17 -0.93
C ALA A 43 30.67 17.05 0.28
N PHE A 44 29.35 16.94 0.06
CA PHE A 44 28.34 17.09 1.11
C PHE A 44 27.23 16.02 1.11
N GLY A 45 27.27 15.04 0.20
CA GLY A 45 26.18 14.07 0.04
C GLY A 45 25.90 13.22 1.29
N ALA A 46 26.93 12.91 2.08
CA ALA A 46 26.77 12.21 3.36
C ALA A 46 26.10 13.11 4.42
N LEU A 47 26.47 14.40 4.48
CA LEU A 47 25.91 15.36 5.43
C LEU A 47 24.41 15.57 5.18
N PHE A 48 24.00 15.82 3.94
CA PHE A 48 22.57 16.05 3.64
C PHE A 48 21.70 14.81 3.82
N ARG A 49 22.25 13.60 3.74
CA ARG A 49 21.49 12.37 4.02
C ARG A 49 21.02 12.32 5.47
N GLU A 50 21.86 12.73 6.41
CA GLU A 50 21.55 12.74 7.84
C GLU A 50 20.72 13.96 8.28
N PHE A 51 20.79 15.07 7.53
CA PHE A 51 20.10 16.33 7.88
C PHE A 51 18.80 16.57 7.10
N ALA A 52 18.40 15.66 6.20
CA ALA A 52 17.17 15.82 5.43
C ALA A 52 15.92 15.52 6.27
N ALA A 53 15.01 16.50 6.35
CA ALA A 53 13.69 16.28 6.94
C ALA A 53 12.80 15.50 5.94
N ASN A 54 12.35 14.30 6.35
CA ASN A 54 11.43 13.50 5.55
C ASN A 54 9.98 13.98 5.73
N TYR A 55 9.49 14.80 4.81
CA TYR A 55 8.09 15.24 4.79
C TYR A 55 7.12 14.26 4.12
N CYS A 56 7.62 13.26 3.38
CA CYS A 56 6.77 12.27 2.71
C CYS A 56 6.05 11.39 3.74
N ARG A 57 6.78 10.89 4.75
CA ARG A 57 6.21 9.97 5.74
C ARG A 57 5.03 10.56 6.53
N PRO A 58 5.10 11.79 7.08
CA PRO A 58 3.95 12.38 7.76
C PRO A 58 2.71 12.50 6.87
N VAL A 59 2.86 12.91 5.61
CA VAL A 59 1.73 13.04 4.67
C VAL A 59 1.06 11.69 4.41
N ILE A 60 1.87 10.65 4.20
CA ILE A 60 1.39 9.28 3.97
C ILE A 60 0.61 8.77 5.19
N THR A 61 1.22 8.80 6.38
CA THR A 61 0.61 8.28 7.60
C THR A 61 -0.64 9.06 7.98
N LEU A 62 -0.61 10.39 7.86
CA LEU A 62 -1.74 11.26 8.17
C LEU A 62 -2.98 10.98 7.29
N LEU A 63 -2.77 10.60 6.03
CA LEU A 63 -3.85 10.21 5.13
C LEU A 63 -4.36 8.81 5.47
N ALA A 64 -3.45 7.85 5.65
CA ALA A 64 -3.79 6.46 5.98
C ALA A 64 -4.62 6.37 7.27
N ASP A 65 -4.22 7.10 8.32
CA ASP A 65 -4.90 7.11 9.62
C ASP A 65 -6.34 7.66 9.57
N ARG A 66 -6.69 8.41 8.53
CA ARG A 66 -8.06 8.93 8.31
C ARG A 66 -8.95 7.98 7.52
N LEU A 67 -8.38 6.99 6.86
CA LEU A 67 -9.13 6.01 6.09
C LEU A 67 -9.53 4.87 7.00
N VAL A 68 -10.76 4.94 7.51
CA VAL A 68 -11.34 3.92 8.38
C VAL A 68 -12.67 3.48 7.78
N VAL A 69 -12.81 2.17 7.56
CA VAL A 69 -14.11 1.58 7.17
C VAL A 69 -14.98 1.51 8.42
N THR A 70 -16.08 2.26 8.41
CA THR A 70 -17.00 2.37 9.57
C THR A 70 -18.21 1.46 9.47
N GLY A 71 -18.45 0.85 8.31
CA GLY A 71 -19.59 -0.01 8.07
C GLY A 71 -19.82 -0.24 6.58
N PHE A 72 -20.79 -1.10 6.27
CA PHE A 72 -21.28 -1.35 4.91
C PHE A 72 -22.74 -0.95 4.78
N SER A 73 -23.16 -0.59 3.58
CA SER A 73 -24.55 -0.36 3.22
C SER A 73 -24.86 -1.03 1.89
N VAL A 74 -26.13 -1.39 1.69
CA VAL A 74 -26.60 -2.10 0.50
C VAL A 74 -27.55 -1.18 -0.25
N GLU A 75 -27.22 -0.83 -1.48
CA GLU A 75 -28.07 0.01 -2.34
C GLU A 75 -29.29 -0.77 -2.86
N ALA A 76 -29.11 -2.05 -3.15
CA ALA A 76 -30.17 -2.95 -3.61
C ALA A 76 -29.97 -4.37 -3.06
N GLY A 77 -31.02 -4.95 -2.48
CA GLY A 77 -31.02 -6.30 -1.90
C GLY A 77 -31.46 -6.33 -0.43
N PRO A 78 -31.35 -7.49 0.23
CA PRO A 78 -31.67 -7.63 1.65
C PRO A 78 -30.74 -6.79 2.53
N GLU A 79 -31.30 -6.02 3.45
CA GLU A 79 -30.55 -5.17 4.39
C GLU A 79 -29.58 -5.98 5.26
N GLU A 80 -29.95 -7.22 5.58
CA GLU A 80 -29.12 -8.21 6.29
C GLU A 80 -27.75 -8.45 5.63
N THR A 81 -27.65 -8.23 4.32
CA THR A 81 -26.39 -8.39 3.57
C THR A 81 -25.29 -7.46 4.09
N ALA A 82 -25.64 -6.24 4.51
CA ALA A 82 -24.67 -5.29 5.08
C ALA A 82 -24.09 -5.81 6.39
N GLN A 83 -24.92 -6.42 7.24
CA GLN A 83 -24.49 -7.00 8.50
C GLN A 83 -23.59 -8.22 8.27
N VAL A 84 -23.94 -9.11 7.34
CA VAL A 84 -23.11 -10.26 6.98
C VAL A 84 -21.73 -9.81 6.47
N ALA A 85 -21.67 -8.79 5.62
CA ALA A 85 -20.41 -8.23 5.15
C ALA A 85 -19.55 -7.65 6.28
N TRP A 86 -20.20 -6.98 7.25
CA TRP A 86 -19.52 -6.46 8.44
C TRP A 86 -19.00 -7.59 9.35
N ASP A 87 -19.77 -8.65 9.54
CA ASP A 87 -19.35 -9.79 10.35
C ASP A 87 -18.13 -10.51 9.73
N ILE A 88 -18.13 -10.67 8.39
CA ILE A 88 -16.97 -11.17 7.62
C ILE A 88 -15.76 -10.26 7.80
N TRP A 89 -15.94 -8.95 7.68
CA TRP A 89 -14.87 -7.96 7.84
C TRP A 89 -14.20 -8.08 9.22
N MET A 90 -15.02 -8.15 10.27
CA MET A 90 -14.54 -8.30 11.64
C MET A 90 -13.90 -9.67 11.90
N ALA A 91 -14.47 -10.76 11.37
CA ALA A 91 -13.92 -12.11 11.49
C ALA A 91 -12.49 -12.20 10.94
N ASN A 92 -12.19 -11.43 9.88
CA ASN A 92 -10.89 -11.37 9.23
C ASN A 92 -9.95 -10.29 9.79
N ARG A 93 -10.35 -9.62 10.88
CA ARG A 93 -9.62 -8.51 11.51
C ARG A 93 -9.31 -7.37 10.54
N MET A 94 -10.22 -7.12 9.61
CA MET A 94 -10.02 -6.08 8.60
C MET A 94 -10.15 -4.67 9.18
N ASP A 95 -10.74 -4.52 10.36
CA ASP A 95 -10.67 -3.29 11.17
C ASP A 95 -9.23 -2.86 11.48
N GLN A 96 -8.30 -3.82 11.57
CA GLN A 96 -6.87 -3.57 11.78
C GLN A 96 -6.09 -3.63 10.47
N ARG A 97 -6.31 -4.68 9.67
CA ARG A 97 -5.54 -4.96 8.45
C ARG A 97 -5.80 -3.95 7.34
N ALA A 98 -7.01 -3.37 7.25
CA ALA A 98 -7.30 -2.38 6.22
C ALA A 98 -6.37 -1.16 6.30
N GLY A 99 -5.96 -0.76 7.51
CA GLY A 99 -4.99 0.32 7.70
C GLY A 99 -3.65 0.03 7.02
N GLU A 100 -3.17 -1.22 7.09
CA GLU A 100 -1.94 -1.65 6.42
C GLU A 100 -2.10 -1.59 4.89
N VAL A 101 -3.24 -2.05 4.37
CA VAL A 101 -3.56 -2.00 2.94
C VAL A 101 -3.65 -0.55 2.44
N HIS A 102 -4.29 0.34 3.20
CA HIS A 102 -4.40 1.75 2.87
C HIS A 102 -3.03 2.44 2.89
N LEU A 103 -2.23 2.18 3.94
CA LEU A 103 -0.87 2.72 4.05
C LEU A 103 0.00 2.30 2.87
N GLU A 104 -0.07 1.02 2.49
CA GLU A 104 0.66 0.48 1.36
C GLU A 104 0.19 1.10 0.03
N ALA A 105 -1.12 1.18 -0.19
CA ALA A 105 -1.68 1.77 -1.40
C ALA A 105 -1.31 3.26 -1.56
N ILE A 106 -1.31 4.01 -0.46
CA ILE A 106 -0.90 5.43 -0.46
C ILE A 106 0.61 5.56 -0.72
N THR A 107 1.42 4.61 -0.23
CA THR A 107 2.87 4.61 -0.39
C THR A 107 3.28 4.21 -1.81
N ALA A 108 2.85 3.03 -2.27
CA ALA A 108 3.31 2.40 -3.50
C ALA A 108 2.41 2.67 -4.72
N GLY A 109 1.20 3.20 -4.50
CA GLY A 109 0.20 3.47 -5.53
C GLY A 109 -0.80 2.33 -5.75
N ASP A 110 -0.54 1.15 -5.19
CA ASP A 110 -1.46 0.02 -5.14
C ASP A 110 -1.17 -0.87 -3.92
N ALA A 111 -2.16 -1.65 -3.52
CA ALA A 111 -2.05 -2.71 -2.52
C ALA A 111 -3.09 -3.78 -2.82
N TYR A 112 -2.81 -5.01 -2.41
CA TYR A 112 -3.64 -6.16 -2.76
C TYR A 112 -3.92 -7.01 -1.51
N VAL A 113 -5.14 -7.53 -1.44
CA VAL A 113 -5.55 -8.53 -0.47
C VAL A 113 -5.86 -9.81 -1.24
N ILE A 114 -5.40 -10.94 -0.73
CA ILE A 114 -5.75 -12.26 -1.27
C ILE A 114 -6.89 -12.78 -0.41
N VAL A 115 -7.98 -13.18 -1.07
CA VAL A 115 -9.20 -13.67 -0.42
C VAL A 115 -9.46 -15.09 -0.92
N TRP A 116 -9.84 -15.98 -0.02
CA TRP A 116 -10.25 -17.34 -0.36
C TRP A 116 -11.50 -17.75 0.43
N PRO A 117 -12.30 -18.72 -0.05
CA PRO A 117 -13.42 -19.22 0.71
C PRO A 117 -12.96 -20.12 1.86
N ASP A 118 -13.67 -20.06 2.98
CA ASP A 118 -13.59 -21.03 4.06
C ASP A 118 -14.41 -22.30 3.74
N ALA A 119 -14.51 -23.21 4.71
CA ALA A 119 -15.25 -24.47 4.56
C ALA A 119 -16.77 -24.26 4.33
N SER A 120 -17.32 -23.12 4.74
CA SER A 120 -18.72 -22.74 4.52
C SER A 120 -18.93 -21.95 3.22
N GLY A 121 -17.85 -21.62 2.51
CA GLY A 121 -17.87 -20.81 1.30
C GLY A 121 -17.83 -19.30 1.56
N LEU A 122 -17.63 -18.87 2.81
CA LEU A 122 -17.50 -17.46 3.17
C LEU A 122 -16.07 -16.97 2.96
N PRO A 123 -15.87 -15.73 2.49
CA PRO A 123 -14.53 -15.20 2.25
C PRO A 123 -13.76 -14.98 3.57
N VAL A 124 -12.50 -15.41 3.56
CA VAL A 124 -11.48 -15.20 4.61
C VAL A 124 -10.17 -14.67 4.03
#